data_AF-A0A498NZJ8-F1
#
_entry.id   AF-A0A498NZJ8-F1
#
_cell.length_a   1.000
_cell.length_b   1.000
_cell.length_c   1.000
_cell.angle_alpha   90.00
_cell.angle_beta   90.00
_cell.angle_gamma   90.00
#
_symmetry.space_group_name_H-M   'P 1'
#
loop_
_entity.id
_entity.type
_entity.pdbx_description
1 polymer ?
#
loop_
_entity_poly.entity_id
_entity_poly.type
_entity_poly.pdbx_seq_one_letter_code
_entity_poly.pdbx_strand_id
1 'polypeptide(L)'
;MQCKVYIVREPTEAAYITMEFLKTLMLIILISVTRKTIKAQRCGISSLSIPAVEGEDAAVGNWPWQVNLQYFGYHICGGSLISQEWVLTAAHCFYYISSASYWTVYLGRQSQNMSVSNPQKVIRGIRSIIIHPDYNHSQLINDIALLRLSKPVNFTNYISPICLAGNDSAFHNGTTCWSTGWGEPGFLEQSD
;
A
#
# COMPACT_ATOMS: atom_id res chain seq x y z
N MET A 1 -4.81 -20.07 -1.00
CA MET A 1 -4.75 -18.61 -1.30
C MET A 1 -3.61 -18.27 -2.25
N GLN A 2 -3.85 -17.42 -3.27
CA GLN A 2 -2.81 -16.89 -4.16
C GLN A 2 -2.49 -15.43 -3.80
N CYS A 3 -1.21 -15.12 -3.57
CA CYS A 3 -0.75 -13.79 -3.20
C CYS A 3 -0.58 -12.96 -4.46
N LYS A 4 -1.58 -12.13 -4.78
CA LYS A 4 -1.58 -11.32 -6.00
C LYS A 4 -1.93 -9.88 -5.63
N VAL A 5 -0.98 -8.97 -5.83
CA VAL A 5 -1.19 -7.53 -5.76
C VAL A 5 -0.54 -6.91 -7.00
N TYR A 6 -1.35 -6.55 -7.99
CA TYR A 6 -0.91 -5.90 -9.23
C TYR A 6 -1.49 -4.49 -9.30
N ILE A 7 -0.71 -3.53 -9.79
CA ILE A 7 -1.22 -2.22 -10.23
C ILE A 7 -1.18 -2.23 -11.75
N VAL A 8 -2.35 -2.23 -12.39
CA VAL A 8 -2.45 -2.06 -13.84
C VAL A 8 -2.14 -0.61 -14.17
N ARG A 9 -1.19 -0.39 -15.09
CA ARG A 9 -0.88 0.95 -15.61
C ARG A 9 -1.29 0.97 -17.09
N GLU A 10 -2.14 1.92 -17.48
CA GLU A 10 -2.47 2.15 -18.89
C GLU A 10 -1.29 2.84 -19.62
N PRO A 11 -1.02 2.49 -20.90
CA PRO A 11 -0.03 3.18 -21.72
C PRO A 11 -0.63 4.44 -22.35
N THR A 12 0.13 5.54 -22.37
CA THR A 12 -0.20 6.74 -23.17
C THR A 12 0.77 6.82 -24.36
N GLU A 13 0.20 6.77 -25.57
CA GLU A 13 0.86 6.93 -26.87
C GLU A 13 1.39 8.35 -27.07
N ALA A 14 2.54 8.49 -27.74
CA ALA A 14 3.12 9.79 -28.12
C ALA A 14 3.74 9.72 -29.53
N ALA A 15 3.19 10.49 -30.47
CA ALA A 15 3.83 10.76 -31.76
C ALA A 15 3.41 12.13 -32.31
N TYR A 16 4.09 13.19 -31.89
CA TYR A 16 4.12 14.48 -32.59
C TYR A 16 5.57 14.98 -32.60
N ILE A 17 6.32 14.65 -33.65
CA ILE A 17 7.76 14.93 -33.76
C ILE A 17 8.00 15.75 -35.02
N THR A 18 8.43 17.01 -34.87
CA THR A 18 9.33 17.73 -35.81
C THR A 18 9.74 19.13 -35.32
N MET A 19 8.96 19.80 -34.46
CA MET A 19 9.40 21.01 -33.70
C MET A 19 10.10 20.67 -32.37
N GLU A 20 10.33 19.39 -32.12
CA GLU A 20 10.82 18.83 -30.87
C GLU A 20 12.30 19.15 -30.63
N PHE A 21 13.19 19.04 -31.62
CA PHE A 21 14.64 18.99 -31.37
C PHE A 21 15.24 20.13 -30.52
N LEU A 22 14.86 21.39 -30.75
CA LEU A 22 15.34 22.53 -29.95
C LEU A 22 14.70 22.60 -28.56
N LYS A 23 13.42 22.18 -28.44
CA LYS A 23 12.75 22.01 -27.14
C LYS A 23 13.32 20.82 -26.37
N THR A 24 13.66 19.72 -27.05
CA THR A 24 14.29 18.53 -26.47
C THR A 24 15.69 18.88 -25.98
N LEU A 25 16.46 19.69 -26.71
CA LEU A 25 17.80 20.11 -26.27
C LEU A 25 17.73 20.98 -25.00
N MET A 26 16.83 21.96 -24.97
CA MET A 26 16.57 22.78 -23.77
C MET A 26 16.04 21.93 -22.60
N LEU A 27 15.17 20.95 -22.89
CA LEU A 27 14.62 20.04 -21.89
C LEU A 27 15.70 19.09 -21.35
N ILE A 28 16.58 18.54 -22.19
CA ILE A 28 17.70 17.68 -21.77
C ILE A 28 18.68 18.47 -20.89
N ILE A 29 18.98 19.73 -21.26
CA ILE A 29 19.82 20.61 -20.44
C ILE A 29 19.14 20.89 -19.10
N LEU A 30 17.84 21.20 -19.06
CA LEU A 30 17.09 21.36 -17.81
C LEU A 30 17.06 20.08 -16.97
N ILE A 31 16.83 18.91 -17.56
CA ILE A 31 16.84 17.61 -16.87
C ILE A 31 18.23 17.29 -16.30
N SER A 32 19.30 17.67 -17.02
CA SER A 32 20.67 17.49 -16.54
C SER A 32 21.03 18.41 -15.38
N VAL A 33 20.46 19.63 -15.34
CA VAL A 33 20.60 20.59 -14.23
C VAL A 33 19.69 20.23 -13.04
N THR A 34 18.55 19.56 -13.28
CA THR A 34 17.61 19.12 -12.23
C THR A 34 17.69 17.62 -11.96
N ARG A 35 18.88 16.99 -11.95
CA ARG A 35 19.02 15.64 -11.39
C ARG A 35 18.69 15.67 -9.89
N LYS A 36 17.39 15.66 -9.55
CA LYS A 36 16.93 15.10 -8.30
C LYS A 36 17.45 13.68 -8.31
N THR A 37 18.44 13.41 -7.48
CA THR A 37 18.87 12.04 -7.20
C THR A 37 17.63 11.27 -6.80
N ILE A 38 17.13 10.39 -7.67
CA ILE A 38 16.12 9.42 -7.32
C ILE A 38 16.84 8.48 -6.35
N LYS A 39 16.73 8.74 -5.04
CA LYS A 39 17.14 7.76 -4.05
C LYS A 39 16.30 6.52 -4.32
N ALA A 40 16.95 5.42 -4.66
CA ALA A 40 16.27 4.13 -4.77
C ALA A 40 15.51 3.88 -3.46
N GLN A 41 14.19 3.81 -3.55
CA GLN A 41 13.34 3.55 -2.40
C GLN A 41 13.51 2.07 -2.03
N ARG A 42 14.12 1.80 -0.88
CA ARG A 42 14.15 0.43 -0.32
C ARG A 42 12.74 0.05 0.12
N CYS A 43 12.24 -1.08 -0.37
CA CYS A 43 10.92 -1.62 -0.08
C CYS A 43 11.01 -3.11 0.27
N GLY A 44 9.95 -3.67 0.87
CA GLY A 44 9.82 -5.10 1.15
C GLY A 44 10.80 -5.67 2.17
N ILE A 45 11.47 -4.79 2.93
CA ILE A 45 12.43 -5.18 3.97
C ILE A 45 11.81 -4.89 5.33
N SER A 46 11.75 -5.93 6.14
CA SER A 46 11.51 -5.83 7.58
C SER A 46 12.85 -5.82 8.30
N SER A 47 13.23 -4.68 8.89
CA SER A 47 14.55 -4.52 9.53
C SER A 47 14.69 -5.29 10.84
N LEU A 48 13.58 -5.72 11.43
CA LEU A 48 13.57 -6.49 12.69
C LEU A 48 13.35 -7.99 12.46
N SER A 49 12.87 -8.39 11.27
CA SER A 49 12.58 -9.76 10.80
C SER A 49 12.78 -10.87 11.83
N ILE A 50 11.85 -10.97 12.78
CA ILE A 50 11.78 -12.09 13.73
C ILE A 50 11.01 -13.21 13.02
N PRO A 51 11.43 -14.49 13.12
CA PRO A 51 10.69 -15.61 12.54
C PRO A 51 9.22 -15.53 12.92
N ALA A 52 8.35 -15.45 11.91
CA ALA A 52 6.92 -15.50 12.11
C ALA A 52 6.48 -16.96 12.20
N VAL A 53 5.60 -17.25 13.15
CA VAL A 53 4.92 -18.54 13.27
C VAL A 53 3.48 -18.34 12.79
N GLU A 54 2.99 -19.28 11.99
CA GLU A 54 1.62 -19.23 11.49
C GLU A 54 0.63 -19.32 12.66
N GLY A 55 -0.39 -18.45 12.65
CA GLY A 55 -1.40 -18.40 13.71
C GLY A 55 -0.99 -17.68 15.00
N GLU A 56 0.25 -17.20 15.11
CA GLU A 56 0.72 -16.44 16.27
C GLU A 56 0.74 -14.92 16.03
N ASP A 57 0.69 -14.16 17.13
CA ASP A 57 0.83 -12.72 17.10
C ASP A 57 2.17 -12.31 16.48
N ALA A 58 2.12 -11.47 15.44
CA ALA A 58 3.33 -10.96 14.81
C ALA A 58 4.12 -10.06 15.77
N ALA A 59 5.44 -10.26 15.81
CA ALA A 59 6.33 -9.41 16.57
C ALA A 59 6.32 -7.96 16.06
N VAL A 60 6.56 -7.01 16.96
CA VAL A 60 6.53 -5.57 16.64
C VAL A 60 7.53 -5.26 15.52
N GLY A 61 7.02 -4.70 14.41
CA GLY A 61 7.82 -4.30 13.27
C GLY A 61 8.13 -5.42 12.26
N ASN A 62 7.60 -6.63 12.43
CA ASN A 62 7.73 -7.69 11.42
C ASN A 62 7.11 -7.30 10.07
N TRP A 63 6.00 -6.54 10.09
CA TRP A 63 5.24 -6.13 8.90
C TRP A 63 5.11 -4.61 8.84
N PRO A 64 6.21 -3.87 8.58
CA PRO A 64 6.26 -2.42 8.72
C PRO A 64 5.42 -1.67 7.66
N TRP A 65 4.97 -2.36 6.62
CA TRP A 65 4.02 -1.84 5.63
C TRP A 65 2.55 -2.03 6.03
N GLN A 66 2.25 -2.80 7.09
CA GLN A 66 0.88 -3.06 7.50
C GLN A 66 0.17 -1.76 7.91
N VAL A 67 -0.99 -1.54 7.32
CA VAL A 67 -1.85 -0.38 7.60
C VAL A 67 -3.15 -0.86 8.23
N ASN A 68 -3.60 -0.13 9.25
CA ASN A 68 -4.92 -0.26 9.83
C ASN A 68 -5.78 0.93 9.41
N LEU A 69 -6.87 0.65 8.70
CA LEU A 69 -7.82 1.64 8.24
C LEU A 69 -9.01 1.66 9.19
N GLN A 70 -9.30 2.83 9.74
CA GLN A 70 -10.42 3.04 10.64
C GLN A 70 -11.44 3.99 10.07
N TYR A 71 -12.71 3.66 10.23
CA TYR A 71 -13.85 4.53 9.95
C TYR A 71 -14.53 4.89 11.28
N PHE A 72 -14.64 6.19 11.60
CA PHE A 72 -15.12 6.66 12.91
C PHE A 72 -14.44 6.00 14.13
N GLY A 73 -13.15 5.68 14.02
CA GLY A 73 -12.36 5.07 15.10
C GLY A 73 -12.48 3.54 15.21
N TYR A 74 -13.31 2.90 14.39
CA TYR A 74 -13.45 1.44 14.34
C TYR A 74 -12.59 0.87 13.20
N HIS A 75 -11.88 -0.23 13.46
CA HIS A 75 -11.16 -0.93 12.40
C HIS A 75 -12.15 -1.53 11.39
N ILE A 76 -11.94 -1.22 10.11
CA ILE A 76 -12.75 -1.75 9.01
C ILE A 76 -11.90 -2.62 8.09
N CYS A 77 -10.74 -2.12 7.68
CA CYS A 77 -9.91 -2.77 6.67
C CYS A 77 -8.41 -2.68 6.98
N GLY A 78 -7.66 -3.57 6.34
CA GLY A 78 -6.21 -3.48 6.23
C GLY A 78 -5.75 -2.69 4.99
N GLY A 79 -4.45 -2.50 4.88
CA GLY A 79 -3.80 -1.96 3.69
C GLY A 79 -2.29 -2.16 3.75
N SER A 80 -1.61 -1.77 2.68
CA SER A 80 -0.16 -1.81 2.58
C SER A 80 0.40 -0.46 2.20
N LEU A 81 1.36 0.04 2.96
CA LEU A 81 2.13 1.22 2.60
C LEU A 81 3.03 0.89 1.40
N ILE A 82 2.90 1.64 0.30
CA ILE A 82 3.70 1.43 -0.93
C ILE A 82 4.66 2.60 -1.20
N SER A 83 4.45 3.75 -0.55
CA SER A 83 5.40 4.86 -0.52
C SER A 83 5.16 5.76 0.70
N GLN A 84 5.90 6.86 0.83
CA GLN A 84 5.70 7.80 1.93
C GLN A 84 4.30 8.43 1.96
N GLU A 85 3.59 8.47 0.83
CA GLU A 85 2.29 9.15 0.72
C GLU A 85 1.15 8.26 0.23
N TRP A 86 1.42 6.99 -0.10
CA TRP A 86 0.46 6.12 -0.77
C TRP A 86 0.28 4.79 -0.02
N VAL A 87 -0.97 4.45 0.22
CA VAL A 87 -1.42 3.15 0.74
C VAL A 87 -2.25 2.46 -0.34
N LEU A 88 -1.99 1.17 -0.51
CA LEU A 88 -2.76 0.27 -1.35
C LEU A 88 -3.71 -0.57 -0.49
N THR A 89 -4.94 -0.76 -0.93
CA THR A 89 -5.98 -1.49 -0.19
C THR A 89 -7.07 -1.96 -1.18
N ALA A 90 -8.13 -2.57 -0.67
CA ALA A 90 -9.26 -3.05 -1.47
C ALA A 90 -10.28 -1.93 -1.72
N ALA A 91 -10.96 -1.99 -2.86
CA ALA A 91 -12.00 -1.04 -3.24
C ALA A 91 -13.29 -1.22 -2.40
N HIS A 92 -13.63 -2.47 -2.06
CA HIS A 92 -14.85 -2.78 -1.31
C HIS A 92 -14.89 -2.07 0.05
N CYS A 93 -13.74 -1.76 0.65
CA CYS A 93 -13.63 -1.00 1.90
C CYS A 93 -14.29 0.38 1.82
N PHE A 94 -14.39 0.97 0.63
CA PHE A 94 -14.81 2.36 0.43
C PHE A 94 -16.10 2.53 -0.37
N TYR A 95 -16.66 1.44 -0.92
CA TYR A 95 -17.78 1.50 -1.87
C TYR A 95 -19.00 2.25 -1.31
N TYR A 96 -19.39 1.98 -0.05
CA TYR A 96 -20.52 2.66 0.59
C TYR A 96 -20.11 3.83 1.52
N ILE A 97 -18.83 3.98 1.82
CA ILE A 97 -18.31 4.92 2.84
C ILE A 97 -17.05 5.63 2.34
N SER A 98 -17.20 6.45 1.29
CA SER A 98 -16.07 7.05 0.56
C SER A 98 -15.59 8.41 1.09
N SER A 99 -16.26 9.00 2.09
CA SER A 99 -15.88 10.32 2.60
C SER A 99 -14.58 10.25 3.41
N ALA A 100 -13.49 10.75 2.82
CA ALA A 100 -12.14 10.69 3.38
C ALA A 100 -12.00 11.31 4.78
N SER A 101 -12.86 12.27 5.15
CA SER A 101 -12.80 12.94 6.46
C SER A 101 -13.12 12.03 7.65
N TYR A 102 -13.83 10.93 7.42
CA TYR A 102 -14.19 9.96 8.46
C TYR A 102 -13.19 8.81 8.60
N TRP A 103 -12.21 8.75 7.69
CA TRP A 103 -11.20 7.71 7.65
C TRP A 103 -9.90 8.16 8.31
N THR A 104 -9.31 7.23 9.04
CA THR A 104 -8.00 7.41 9.68
C THR A 104 -7.09 6.24 9.34
N VAL A 105 -5.85 6.54 8.98
CA VAL A 105 -4.79 5.58 8.65
C VAL A 105 -3.85 5.48 9.83
N TYR A 106 -3.68 4.27 10.37
CA TYR A 106 -2.69 3.95 11.39
C TYR A 106 -1.56 3.11 10.78
N LEU A 107 -0.32 3.51 11.06
CA LEU A 107 0.91 2.84 10.63
C LEU A 107 1.80 2.56 11.83
N GLY A 108 2.70 1.58 11.73
CA GLY A 108 3.63 1.22 12.81
C GLY A 108 2.94 0.72 14.07
N ARG A 109 1.69 0.25 13.94
CA ARG A 109 0.85 -0.24 15.04
C ARG A 109 1.00 -1.75 15.13
N GLN A 110 1.29 -2.28 16.32
CA GLN A 110 1.22 -3.74 16.59
C GLN A 110 -0.15 -4.19 17.14
N SER A 111 -0.63 -3.62 18.26
CA SER A 111 -1.92 -4.02 18.85
C SER A 111 -3.08 -3.06 18.57
N GLN A 112 -4.28 -3.61 18.35
CA GLN A 112 -5.54 -2.85 18.33
C GLN A 112 -6.04 -2.49 19.72
N ASN A 113 -5.63 -3.22 20.76
CA ASN A 113 -6.01 -2.95 22.13
C ASN A 113 -5.48 -1.58 22.57
N MET A 114 -6.40 -0.66 22.91
CA MET A 114 -6.05 0.70 23.31
C MET A 114 -5.32 0.77 24.65
N SER A 115 -5.42 -0.28 25.47
CA SER A 115 -4.70 -0.40 26.74
C SER A 115 -3.22 -0.78 26.55
N VAL A 116 -2.84 -1.22 25.34
CA VAL A 116 -1.46 -1.58 25.01
C VAL A 116 -0.73 -0.37 24.42
N SER A 117 0.42 -0.02 25.01
CA SER A 117 1.26 1.06 24.50
C SER A 117 1.78 0.72 23.11
N ASN A 118 1.74 1.70 22.20
CA ASN A 118 2.16 1.53 20.81
C ASN A 118 2.98 2.76 20.38
N PRO A 119 4.20 2.93 20.93
CA PRO A 119 4.97 4.16 20.79
C PRO A 119 5.41 4.46 19.36
N GLN A 120 5.45 3.46 18.49
CA GLN A 120 5.84 3.56 17.08
C GLN A 120 4.68 3.98 16.17
N LYS A 121 3.45 4.09 16.71
CA LYS A 121 2.27 4.38 15.90
C LYS A 121 2.35 5.77 15.28
N VAL A 122 1.97 5.85 14.01
CA VAL A 122 1.81 7.11 13.29
C VAL A 122 0.40 7.16 12.72
N ILE A 123 -0.28 8.28 12.94
CA ILE A 123 -1.65 8.53 12.48
C ILE A 123 -1.62 9.50 11.31
N ARG A 124 -2.39 9.21 10.26
CA ARG A 124 -2.60 10.08 9.10
C ARG A 124 -4.07 10.13 8.72
N GLY A 125 -4.51 11.29 8.26
CA GLY A 125 -5.78 11.40 7.54
C GLY A 125 -5.62 11.00 6.08
N ILE A 126 -6.73 10.94 5.35
CA ILE A 126 -6.74 10.66 3.91
C ILE A 126 -7.03 11.96 3.16
N ARG A 127 -6.18 12.28 2.17
CA ARG A 127 -6.40 13.39 1.23
C ARG A 127 -7.35 13.00 0.10
N SER A 128 -7.17 11.80 -0.45
CA SER A 128 -8.01 11.30 -1.54
C SER A 128 -8.08 9.78 -1.52
N ILE A 129 -9.25 9.26 -1.86
CA ILE A 129 -9.52 7.83 -2.08
C ILE A 129 -9.73 7.66 -3.58
N ILE A 130 -8.96 6.78 -4.20
CA ILE A 130 -9.01 6.50 -5.64
C ILE A 130 -9.39 5.03 -5.78
N ILE A 131 -10.65 4.77 -6.07
CA ILE A 131 -11.17 3.42 -6.37
C ILE A 131 -10.83 3.12 -7.83
N HIS A 132 -10.49 1.86 -8.14
CA HIS A 132 -10.30 1.44 -9.52
C HIS A 132 -11.53 1.80 -10.37
N PRO A 133 -11.37 2.45 -11.53
CA PRO A 133 -12.51 2.93 -12.33
C PRO A 133 -13.46 1.80 -12.75
N ASP A 134 -12.91 0.62 -13.04
CA ASP A 134 -13.67 -0.58 -13.42
C ASP A 134 -13.99 -1.51 -12.24
N TYR A 135 -14.01 -1.02 -10.99
CA TYR A 135 -14.41 -1.83 -9.84
C TYR A 135 -15.87 -2.25 -9.96
N ASN A 136 -16.13 -3.57 -9.89
CA ASN A 136 -17.47 -4.13 -9.88
C ASN A 136 -17.77 -4.75 -8.50
N HIS A 137 -18.57 -4.06 -7.70
CA HIS A 137 -18.95 -4.51 -6.36
C HIS A 137 -19.68 -5.86 -6.35
N SER A 138 -20.55 -6.14 -7.33
CA SER A 138 -21.33 -7.38 -7.37
C SER A 138 -20.48 -8.63 -7.65
N GLN A 139 -19.35 -8.47 -8.34
CA GLN A 139 -18.48 -9.57 -8.73
C GLN A 139 -17.10 -9.53 -8.04
N LEU A 140 -16.83 -8.49 -7.23
CA LEU A 140 -15.52 -8.19 -6.63
C LEU A 140 -14.36 -8.14 -7.64
N ILE A 141 -14.67 -7.70 -8.87
CA ILE A 141 -13.67 -7.53 -9.93
C ILE A 141 -12.99 -6.18 -9.76
N ASN A 142 -11.67 -6.14 -9.98
CA ASN A 142 -10.83 -4.95 -9.80
C ASN A 142 -10.95 -4.34 -8.39
N ASP A 143 -10.97 -5.21 -7.37
CA ASP A 143 -11.12 -4.82 -5.97
C ASP A 143 -9.83 -4.19 -5.39
N ILE A 144 -9.49 -3.01 -5.90
CA ILE A 144 -8.25 -2.30 -5.58
C ILE A 144 -8.51 -0.79 -5.47
N ALA A 145 -7.92 -0.16 -4.47
CA ALA A 145 -7.98 1.27 -4.26
C ALA A 145 -6.65 1.82 -3.75
N LEU A 146 -6.38 3.08 -4.10
CA LEU A 146 -5.23 3.86 -3.64
C LEU A 146 -5.70 4.97 -2.71
N LEU A 147 -5.04 5.08 -1.56
CA LEU A 147 -5.24 6.16 -0.61
C LEU A 147 -4.03 7.08 -0.66
N ARG A 148 -4.27 8.37 -0.90
CA ARG A 148 -3.25 9.40 -0.72
C ARG A 148 -3.34 9.92 0.71
N LEU A 149 -2.26 9.81 1.46
CA LEU A 149 -2.18 10.32 2.82
C LEU A 149 -2.28 11.86 2.85
N SER A 150 -2.84 12.42 3.92
CA SER A 150 -2.91 13.87 4.11
C SER A 150 -1.54 14.53 4.27
N LYS A 151 -0.56 13.76 4.77
CA LYS A 151 0.86 14.14 4.88
C LYS A 151 1.73 12.89 4.72
N PRO A 152 2.97 13.04 4.19
CA PRO A 152 3.91 11.93 4.11
C PRO A 152 4.24 11.34 5.49
N VAL A 153 4.65 10.07 5.49
CA VAL A 153 5.27 9.40 6.62
C VAL A 153 6.80 9.34 6.46
N ASN A 154 7.50 9.34 7.59
CA ASN A 154 8.92 9.04 7.61
C ASN A 154 9.10 7.54 7.77
N PHE A 155 10.02 6.96 6.99
CA PHE A 155 10.34 5.55 7.15
C PHE A 155 11.17 5.32 8.41
N THR A 156 10.87 4.22 9.09
CA THR A 156 11.52 3.76 10.31
C THR A 156 11.62 2.23 10.26
N ASN A 157 12.18 1.61 11.30
CA ASN A 157 12.18 0.14 11.44
C ASN A 157 10.76 -0.46 11.57
N TYR A 158 9.74 0.38 11.80
CA TYR A 158 8.35 -0.03 12.04
C TYR A 158 7.39 0.48 10.95
N ILE A 159 7.89 1.36 10.06
CA ILE A 159 7.11 1.96 8.98
C ILE A 159 8.00 1.96 7.74
N SER A 160 7.76 1.07 6.80
CA SER A 160 8.48 1.01 5.53
C SER A 160 7.55 0.47 4.45
N PRO A 161 7.82 0.76 3.17
CA PRO A 161 6.92 0.36 2.09
C PRO A 161 7.13 -1.09 1.70
N ILE A 162 6.08 -1.79 1.27
CA ILE A 162 6.19 -3.07 0.56
C ILE A 162 6.54 -2.82 -0.91
N CYS A 163 7.25 -3.77 -1.53
CA CYS A 163 7.48 -3.72 -2.97
C CYS A 163 6.22 -4.15 -3.72
N LEU A 164 5.98 -3.50 -4.86
CA LEU A 164 4.97 -3.95 -5.81
C LEU A 164 5.58 -5.01 -6.72
N ALA A 165 4.76 -5.99 -7.10
CA ALA A 165 5.16 -7.00 -8.06
C ALA A 165 5.34 -6.35 -9.44
N GLY A 166 6.34 -6.80 -10.20
CA GLY A 166 6.56 -6.34 -11.57
C GLY A 166 5.48 -6.88 -12.51
N ASN A 167 5.29 -6.28 -13.68
CA ASN A 167 4.26 -6.73 -14.61
C ASN A 167 4.45 -8.19 -15.06
N ASP A 168 5.71 -8.62 -15.15
CA ASP A 168 6.11 -9.97 -15.56
C ASP A 168 6.37 -10.91 -14.37
N SER A 169 6.05 -10.49 -13.14
CA SER A 169 6.23 -11.36 -11.97
C SER A 169 5.19 -12.47 -12.00
N ALA A 170 5.64 -13.72 -11.96
CA ALA A 170 4.80 -14.88 -11.81
C ALA A 170 4.94 -15.46 -10.40
N PHE A 171 3.81 -15.74 -9.76
CA PHE A 171 3.76 -16.51 -8.51
C PHE A 171 3.25 -17.91 -8.84
N HIS A 172 4.07 -18.93 -8.58
CA HIS A 172 3.71 -20.31 -8.86
C HIS A 172 2.77 -20.86 -7.79
N ASN A 173 1.87 -21.76 -8.18
CA ASN A 173 1.03 -22.48 -7.22
C ASN A 173 1.91 -23.21 -6.20
N GLY A 174 1.50 -23.20 -4.94
CA GLY A 174 2.29 -23.76 -3.83
C GLY A 174 3.36 -22.83 -3.27
N THR A 175 3.51 -21.60 -3.79
CA THR A 175 4.36 -20.59 -3.15
C THR A 175 3.75 -20.19 -1.81
N THR A 176 4.46 -20.46 -0.71
CA THR A 176 4.07 -20.01 0.63
C THR A 176 4.18 -18.48 0.72
N CYS A 177 3.17 -17.84 1.31
CA CYS A 177 3.20 -16.43 1.62
C CYS A 177 2.63 -16.17 3.01
N TRP A 178 2.75 -14.92 3.44
CA TRP A 178 2.19 -14.43 4.69
C TRP A 178 0.94 -13.59 4.42
N SER A 179 -0.12 -13.85 5.18
CA SER A 179 -1.26 -12.95 5.31
C SER A 179 -1.22 -12.33 6.70
N THR A 180 -1.37 -11.01 6.79
CA THR A 180 -1.16 -10.25 8.03
C THR A 180 -2.30 -9.27 8.25
N GLY A 181 -2.76 -9.19 9.50
CA GLY A 181 -3.86 -8.31 9.85
C GLY A 181 -4.33 -8.52 11.28
N TRP A 182 -5.47 -7.93 11.59
CA TRP A 182 -6.14 -8.04 12.90
C TRP A 182 -7.55 -8.64 12.76
N GLY A 183 -7.80 -9.31 11.64
CA GLY A 183 -9.03 -10.07 11.43
C GLY A 183 -9.00 -11.38 12.24
N GLU A 184 -10.17 -11.99 12.41
CA GLU A 184 -10.31 -13.23 13.17
C GLU A 184 -9.64 -14.40 12.41
N PRO A 185 -8.73 -15.17 13.04
CA PRO A 185 -7.97 -16.23 12.36
C PRO A 185 -8.82 -17.30 11.66
N GLY A 186 -10.04 -17.56 12.14
CA GLY A 186 -10.93 -18.61 11.64
C GLY A 186 -11.66 -18.31 10.33
N PHE A 187 -11.55 -17.11 9.77
CA PHE A 187 -12.25 -16.77 8.51
C PHE A 187 -11.55 -17.33 7.25
N LEU A 188 -10.31 -17.84 7.39
CA LEU A 188 -9.52 -18.38 6.27
C LEU A 188 -9.64 -19.90 6.11
N GLU A 189 -10.09 -20.63 7.14
CA GLU A 189 -10.31 -22.09 7.08
C GLU A 189 -11.59 -22.51 6.33
N GLN A 190 -12.50 -21.59 6.03
CA GLN A 190 -13.77 -21.89 5.34
C GLN A 190 -13.75 -21.61 3.83
N SER A 191 -12.58 -21.31 3.26
CA SER A 191 -12.45 -20.95 1.83
C SER A 191 -11.66 -21.95 0.98
N ASP A 192 -11.38 -23.14 1.51
CA ASP A 192 -10.85 -24.28 0.73
C ASP A 192 -11.98 -25.20 0.25
#